data_AF-A0A812VLU4-F1
#
_entry.id   AF-A0A812VLU4-F1
#
_cell.length_a   1.000
_cell.length_b   1.000
_cell.length_c   1.000
_cell.angle_alpha   90.00
_cell.angle_beta   90.00
_cell.angle_gamma   90.00
#
_symmetry.space_group_name_H-M   'P 1'
#
loop_
_entity.id
_entity.type
_entity.pdbx_description
1 polymer ?
#
loop_
_entity_poly.entity_id
_entity_poly.type
_entity_poly.pdbx_seq_one_letter_code
_entity_poly.pdbx_strand_id
1 'polypeptide(L)'
;MMHRMLAVVFLAAARAQNCEDGQTCSPQHVSPNDMGILMQMKSGSASVSHAHAHANSSSIGTYVEQVVNKVTALGGSHQGNVELAKEEVRKLALQLAADPNYTVFNMSQSGMQQAFQRIIDEMEEVINDTLVSLDKDHKEFDIMIANIRKCGLNLAASNVSVTEMSPAVMQLGLNHDVCRNVSVALRDANHSAQVNYYGHMTNANIPDCAQNFAPGTCPATQDYSLEAFYDNAIACAASVDAWAGPFHTTATSLRSTHEAAERAVIAKYQECDQAQLTYELGFCTYRTELIDACSALDNCYSSAVDVFQKTKELILKSNTSRHVAFIAARQVQCYVRVLQTDNLTMAAIEACDFTKVDTSPLKLTVPSVPGKPACDVSLVAQHPCGAAWVAKHYQDSSKYWVAQKMNHRTCMPCLDQGGTLQIDQILPILESARPEEAGNSFA
;
A
#
# COMPACT_ATOMS: atom_id res chain seq x y z
N MET A 1 3.09 -13.21 33.19
CA MET A 1 3.40 -13.67 31.83
C MET A 1 2.21 -13.33 30.93
N MET A 2 2.43 -12.34 30.06
CA MET A 2 1.64 -11.84 28.93
C MET A 2 0.10 -11.89 29.01
N HIS A 3 -0.47 -10.86 29.66
CA HIS A 3 -1.71 -10.23 29.23
C HIS A 3 -1.38 -9.15 28.19
N ARG A 4 -1.97 -9.19 26.99
CA ARG A 4 -2.03 -8.03 26.09
C ARG A 4 -3.40 -7.95 25.41
N MET A 5 -3.99 -6.78 25.58
CA MET A 5 -5.31 -6.31 25.18
C MET A 5 -5.54 -6.37 23.67
N LEU A 6 -6.71 -6.86 23.25
CA LEU A 6 -7.32 -6.52 21.96
C LEU A 6 -7.79 -5.07 22.03
N ALA A 7 -7.15 -4.18 21.27
CA ALA A 7 -7.65 -2.84 21.02
C ALA A 7 -8.46 -2.87 19.72
N VAL A 8 -9.79 -2.68 19.83
CA VAL A 8 -10.69 -2.45 18.71
C VAL A 8 -10.42 -1.04 18.19
N VAL A 9 -9.84 -0.94 16.99
CA VAL A 9 -9.68 0.34 16.28
C VAL A 9 -11.01 0.70 15.64
N PHE A 10 -11.82 1.50 16.33
CA PHE A 10 -12.91 2.25 15.72
C PHE A 10 -12.31 3.37 14.86
N LEU A 11 -12.41 3.27 13.54
CA LEU A 11 -12.16 4.38 12.63
C LEU A 11 -13.27 5.43 12.80
N ALA A 12 -12.97 6.48 13.55
CA ALA A 12 -13.74 7.72 13.52
C ALA A 12 -13.45 8.44 12.20
N ALA A 13 -14.47 8.52 11.34
CA ALA A 13 -14.49 9.43 10.22
C ALA A 13 -14.36 10.88 10.73
N ALA A 14 -13.26 11.56 10.38
CA ALA A 14 -13.14 12.99 10.58
C ALA A 14 -14.17 13.68 9.67
N ARG A 15 -15.13 14.35 10.31
CA ARG A 15 -16.15 15.18 9.66
C ARG A 15 -15.49 16.31 8.89
N ALA A 16 -15.97 16.48 7.66
CA ALA A 16 -15.85 17.69 6.87
C ALA A 16 -16.26 18.91 7.71
N GLN A 17 -15.51 20.00 7.58
CA GLN A 17 -15.95 21.31 8.05
C GLN A 17 -17.15 21.76 7.21
N ASN A 18 -18.25 22.03 7.90
CA ASN A 18 -19.46 22.60 7.35
C ASN A 18 -19.18 24.00 6.80
N CYS A 19 -19.48 24.23 5.53
CA CYS A 19 -19.83 25.55 5.01
C CYS A 19 -21.28 25.45 4.53
N GLU A 20 -22.22 25.83 5.39
CA GLU A 20 -23.58 26.13 4.96
C GLU A 20 -23.81 27.64 5.06
N ASP A 21 -24.59 28.14 4.10
CA ASP A 21 -25.09 29.49 3.89
C ASP A 21 -24.14 30.53 3.27
N GLY A 22 -24.08 30.50 1.93
CA GLY A 22 -24.47 31.68 1.16
C GLY A 22 -23.51 32.86 1.02
N GLN A 23 -22.24 32.78 1.44
CA GLN A 23 -21.26 33.85 1.15
C GLN A 23 -19.87 33.29 0.78
N THR A 24 -19.27 33.90 -0.25
CA THR A 24 -17.96 33.57 -0.84
C THR A 24 -16.82 33.71 0.18
N CYS A 25 -16.08 32.63 0.45
CA CYS A 25 -14.83 32.70 1.22
C CYS A 25 -13.67 33.15 0.33
N SER A 26 -13.27 34.41 0.50
CA SER A 26 -12.06 35.02 -0.08
C SER A 26 -10.85 34.79 0.84
N PRO A 27 -9.64 34.55 0.32
CA PRO A 27 -8.46 34.29 1.15
C PRO A 27 -7.96 35.57 1.83
N GLN A 28 -7.96 35.58 3.17
CA GLN A 28 -7.29 36.62 3.95
C GLN A 28 -5.80 36.31 4.11
N HIS A 29 -4.99 37.22 3.54
CA HIS A 29 -3.80 37.85 4.12
C HIS A 29 -2.96 37.05 5.13
N VAL A 30 -1.83 36.53 4.63
CA VAL A 30 -0.59 36.45 5.40
C VAL A 30 0.43 37.38 4.74
N SER A 31 1.01 38.24 5.57
CA SER A 31 1.98 39.30 5.24
C SER A 31 3.25 38.76 4.56
N PRO A 32 3.67 39.31 3.41
CA PRO A 32 4.97 39.04 2.81
C PRO A 32 5.93 40.20 3.09
N ASN A 33 6.80 40.02 4.09
CA ASN A 33 8.10 40.68 4.11
C ASN A 33 9.14 39.56 4.16
N ASP A 34 9.50 39.05 2.99
CA ASP A 34 10.89 38.69 2.71
C ASP A 34 11.08 38.41 1.21
N MET A 35 12.10 39.07 0.67
CA MET A 35 12.93 38.63 -0.45
C MET A 35 12.42 38.80 -1.89
N GLY A 36 13.18 39.58 -2.65
CA GLY A 36 13.42 39.30 -4.07
C GLY A 36 13.11 40.44 -5.04
N ILE A 37 13.84 41.55 -4.92
CA ILE A 37 13.82 42.66 -5.90
C ILE A 37 14.28 42.13 -7.27
N LEU A 38 13.35 42.11 -8.22
CA LEU A 38 13.61 42.13 -9.66
C LEU A 38 13.98 43.58 -10.03
N MET A 39 15.24 43.86 -10.39
CA MET A 39 15.59 45.13 -11.03
C MET A 39 15.95 44.93 -12.50
N GLN A 40 15.18 45.65 -13.31
CA GLN A 40 15.24 45.76 -14.75
C GLN A 40 16.55 46.41 -15.20
N MET A 41 17.15 45.86 -16.25
CA MET A 41 18.23 46.50 -17.00
C MET A 41 17.69 47.76 -17.71
N LYS A 42 18.28 48.92 -17.40
CA LYS A 42 18.20 50.11 -18.25
C LYS A 42 19.54 50.29 -18.97
N SER A 43 19.44 50.30 -20.28
CA SER A 43 20.44 50.77 -21.24
C SER A 43 20.82 52.22 -20.97
N GLY A 44 22.11 52.47 -20.74
CA GLY A 44 22.70 53.80 -20.68
C GLY A 44 24.00 53.81 -21.47
N SER A 45 23.91 54.33 -22.69
CA SER A 45 25.02 54.67 -23.57
C SER A 45 25.94 55.71 -22.91
N ALA A 46 27.25 55.43 -22.87
CA ALA A 46 28.26 56.45 -22.64
C ALA A 46 29.42 56.24 -23.63
N SER A 47 29.76 57.36 -24.26
CA SER A 47 30.70 57.56 -25.35
C SER A 47 32.14 57.16 -25.01
N VAL A 48 32.80 56.59 -26.00
CA VAL A 48 34.25 56.41 -26.08
C VAL A 48 34.93 57.78 -26.17
N SER A 49 35.87 58.05 -25.27
CA SER A 49 36.94 59.03 -25.50
C SER A 49 38.29 58.32 -25.38
N HIS A 50 39.04 58.34 -26.49
CA HIS A 50 40.45 57.97 -26.52
C HIS A 50 41.28 59.10 -25.90
N ALA A 51 42.09 58.77 -24.92
CA ALA A 51 43.24 59.57 -24.53
C ALA A 51 44.42 58.62 -24.26
N HIS A 52 45.36 58.60 -25.20
CA HIS A 52 46.72 58.16 -24.93
C HIS A 52 47.44 59.25 -24.14
N ALA A 53 47.95 58.94 -22.94
CA ALA A 53 49.24 59.43 -22.46
C ALA A 53 49.57 58.87 -21.06
N HIS A 54 50.75 58.26 -20.97
CA HIS A 54 51.65 58.14 -19.81
C HIS A 54 51.03 57.91 -18.42
N ALA A 55 51.11 56.66 -17.95
CA ALA A 55 50.82 56.31 -16.56
C ALA A 55 52.11 56.05 -15.76
N ASN A 56 52.32 56.93 -14.78
CA ASN A 56 53.11 56.72 -13.58
C ASN A 56 52.55 55.55 -12.75
N SER A 57 53.39 54.94 -11.92
CA SER A 57 53.10 53.80 -11.02
C SER A 57 51.88 53.95 -10.08
N SER A 58 51.23 55.11 -10.01
CA SER A 58 50.02 55.37 -9.21
C SER A 58 48.72 54.83 -9.85
N SER A 59 48.65 54.62 -11.16
CA SER A 59 47.40 54.15 -11.82
C SER A 59 47.15 52.65 -11.63
N ILE A 60 48.23 51.86 -11.58
CA ILE A 60 48.17 50.40 -11.49
C ILE A 60 47.74 49.96 -10.10
N GLY A 61 48.22 50.61 -9.04
CA GLY A 61 47.75 50.35 -7.68
C GLY A 61 46.25 50.58 -7.54
N THR A 62 45.72 51.66 -8.11
CA THR A 62 44.28 51.95 -8.13
C THR A 62 43.50 50.92 -8.96
N TYR A 63 44.05 50.45 -10.07
CA TYR A 63 43.41 49.41 -10.89
C TYR A 63 43.36 48.05 -10.18
N VAL A 64 44.45 47.66 -9.50
CA VAL A 64 44.50 46.46 -8.66
C VAL A 64 43.44 46.53 -7.57
N GLU A 65 43.34 47.64 -6.83
CA GLU A 65 42.31 47.82 -5.80
C GLU A 65 40.89 47.76 -6.38
N GLN A 66 40.64 48.33 -7.57
CA GLN A 66 39.34 48.25 -8.23
C GLN A 66 38.96 46.81 -8.59
N VAL A 67 39.90 46.04 -9.15
CA VAL A 67 39.66 44.63 -9.51
C VAL A 67 39.45 43.79 -8.25
N VAL A 68 40.25 43.99 -7.20
CA VAL A 68 40.07 43.28 -5.92
C VAL A 68 38.70 43.62 -5.33
N ASN A 69 38.32 44.89 -5.24
CA ASN A 69 37.02 45.28 -4.70
C ASN A 69 35.86 44.71 -5.53
N LYS A 70 36.01 44.64 -6.85
CA LYS A 70 35.02 44.02 -7.75
C LYS A 70 34.92 42.51 -7.52
N VAL A 71 36.05 41.81 -7.37
CA VAL A 71 36.08 40.37 -7.10
C VAL A 71 35.51 40.05 -5.71
N THR A 72 35.85 40.84 -4.69
CA THR A 72 35.29 40.72 -3.34
C THR A 72 33.80 41.06 -3.31
N ALA A 73 33.34 42.04 -4.10
CA ALA A 73 31.91 42.34 -4.24
C ALA A 73 31.13 41.29 -5.04
N LEU A 74 31.82 40.53 -5.89
CA LEU A 74 31.30 39.32 -6.53
C LEU A 74 31.34 38.11 -5.57
N GLY A 75 32.02 38.23 -4.43
CA GLY A 75 32.11 37.22 -3.37
C GLY A 75 30.74 36.66 -2.99
N GLY A 76 30.68 35.34 -2.93
CA GLY A 76 29.44 34.56 -2.80
C GLY A 76 29.45 33.33 -3.69
N SER A 77 28.76 32.27 -3.25
CA SER A 77 28.77 30.93 -3.88
C SER A 77 28.06 30.82 -5.23
N HIS A 78 27.64 31.93 -5.83
CA HIS A 78 26.93 31.93 -7.11
C HIS A 78 27.92 31.71 -8.27
N GLN A 79 27.76 30.61 -9.01
CA GLN A 79 28.64 30.19 -10.11
C GLN A 79 28.98 31.32 -11.11
N GLY A 80 27.99 32.13 -11.49
CA GLY A 80 28.19 33.23 -12.44
C GLY A 80 29.18 34.28 -11.92
N ASN A 81 29.22 34.49 -10.60
CA ASN A 81 30.13 35.45 -9.99
C ASN A 81 31.57 34.93 -9.94
N VAL A 82 31.77 33.63 -9.73
CA VAL A 82 33.10 33.00 -9.67
C VAL A 82 33.77 32.97 -11.05
N GLU A 83 33.01 32.66 -12.10
CA GLU A 83 33.52 32.73 -13.49
C GLU A 83 33.85 34.17 -13.91
N LEU A 84 33.03 35.14 -13.51
CA LEU A 84 33.35 36.56 -13.72
C LEU A 84 34.59 36.97 -12.93
N ALA A 85 34.72 36.56 -11.67
CA ALA A 85 35.90 36.80 -10.85
C ALA A 85 37.16 36.22 -11.50
N LYS A 86 37.09 35.00 -12.04
CA LYS A 86 38.17 34.40 -12.82
C LYS A 86 38.61 35.28 -13.97
N GLU A 87 37.67 35.74 -14.80
CA GLU A 87 38.00 36.57 -15.97
C GLU A 87 38.60 37.93 -15.57
N GLU A 88 38.12 38.54 -14.49
CA GLU A 88 38.65 39.82 -13.99
C GLU A 88 40.07 39.68 -13.43
N VAL A 89 40.34 38.64 -12.62
CA VAL A 89 41.69 38.37 -12.09
C VAL A 89 42.65 37.99 -13.22
N ARG A 90 42.19 37.25 -14.22
CA ARG A 90 42.99 36.91 -15.41
C ARG A 90 43.36 38.16 -16.21
N LYS A 91 42.41 39.05 -16.48
CA LYS A 91 42.66 40.32 -17.19
C LYS A 91 43.67 41.19 -16.43
N LEU A 92 43.54 41.27 -15.11
CA LEU A 92 44.51 41.95 -14.27
C LEU A 92 45.91 41.35 -14.45
N ALA A 93 46.04 40.02 -14.38
CA ALA A 93 47.33 39.34 -14.58
C ALA A 93 47.96 39.65 -15.93
N LEU A 94 47.19 39.62 -17.02
CA LEU A 94 47.69 39.93 -18.36
C LEU A 94 48.15 41.38 -18.51
N GLN A 95 47.40 42.33 -17.95
CA GLN A 95 47.78 43.75 -18.02
C GLN A 95 49.07 44.02 -17.26
N LEU A 96 49.25 43.42 -16.08
CA LEU A 96 50.46 43.56 -15.29
C LEU A 96 51.67 42.90 -15.96
N ALA A 97 51.50 41.73 -16.59
CA ALA A 97 52.57 41.05 -17.31
C ALA A 97 53.04 41.80 -18.58
N ALA A 98 52.18 42.63 -19.17
CA ALA A 98 52.48 43.40 -20.37
C ALA A 98 53.14 44.77 -20.08
N ASP A 99 53.19 45.22 -18.82
CA ASP A 99 53.79 46.51 -18.47
C ASP A 99 55.32 46.39 -18.28
N PRO A 100 56.14 47.03 -19.14
CA PRO A 100 57.60 46.98 -19.05
C PRO A 100 58.17 47.70 -17.81
N ASN A 101 57.37 48.55 -17.15
CA ASN A 101 57.73 49.21 -15.89
C ASN A 101 57.20 48.46 -14.66
N TYR A 102 56.57 47.30 -14.85
CA TYR A 102 56.22 46.41 -13.76
C TYR A 102 57.48 45.76 -13.19
N THR A 103 58.19 46.50 -12.34
CA THR A 103 59.06 45.90 -11.35
C THR A 103 58.15 45.23 -10.34
N VAL A 104 58.37 43.93 -10.07
CA VAL A 104 57.74 43.17 -8.96
C VAL A 104 57.24 44.16 -7.93
N PHE A 105 55.93 44.35 -7.86
CA PHE A 105 55.37 45.29 -6.89
C PHE A 105 55.91 44.81 -5.55
N ASN A 106 56.83 45.57 -4.95
CA ASN A 106 57.50 45.13 -3.74
C ASN A 106 56.35 44.84 -2.76
N MET A 107 56.17 43.55 -2.44
CA MET A 107 55.10 43.05 -1.58
C MET A 107 55.14 43.70 -0.17
N SER A 108 56.08 44.61 0.07
CA SER A 108 56.16 45.49 1.22
C SER A 108 55.00 46.49 1.39
N GLN A 109 54.13 46.73 0.39
CA GLN A 109 52.88 47.45 0.63
C GLN A 109 51.82 46.48 1.18
N SER A 110 51.66 46.48 2.51
CA SER A 110 50.76 45.60 3.28
C SER A 110 49.32 45.52 2.74
N GLY A 111 48.81 46.56 2.07
CA GLY A 111 47.43 46.63 1.56
C GLY A 111 47.12 45.63 0.43
N MET A 112 48.00 45.46 -0.56
CA MET A 112 47.73 44.57 -1.70
C MET A 112 47.95 43.09 -1.36
N GLN A 113 48.93 42.78 -0.51
CA GLN A 113 49.11 41.41 -0.03
C GLN A 113 47.88 40.93 0.74
N GLN A 114 47.30 41.80 1.58
CA GLN A 114 46.01 41.51 2.25
C GLN A 114 44.86 41.36 1.25
N ALA A 115 44.84 42.16 0.18
CA ALA A 115 43.80 42.11 -0.85
C ALA A 115 43.81 40.78 -1.62
N PHE A 116 44.98 40.31 -2.04
CA PHE A 116 45.14 39.00 -2.68
C PHE A 116 44.84 37.85 -1.74
N GLN A 117 45.23 37.95 -0.46
CA GLN A 117 44.88 36.94 0.54
C GLN A 117 43.37 36.82 0.70
N ARG A 118 42.63 37.94 0.78
CA ARG A 118 41.17 37.93 0.81
C ARG A 118 40.55 37.20 -0.39
N ILE A 119 41.07 37.42 -1.60
CA ILE A 119 40.58 36.68 -2.79
C ILE A 119 40.84 35.18 -2.64
N ILE A 120 42.02 34.77 -2.16
CA ILE A 120 42.32 33.35 -1.94
C ILE A 120 41.35 32.75 -0.92
N ASP A 121 41.11 33.45 0.19
CA ASP A 121 40.22 33.01 1.27
C ASP A 121 38.78 32.83 0.76
N GLU A 122 38.26 33.79 -0.02
CA GLU A 122 36.94 33.73 -0.65
C GLU A 122 36.84 32.55 -1.66
N MET A 123 37.88 32.31 -2.46
CA MET A 123 37.88 31.15 -3.37
C MET A 123 37.92 29.82 -2.62
N GLU A 124 38.59 29.77 -1.46
CA GLU A 124 38.60 28.58 -0.61
C GLU A 124 37.23 28.37 0.05
N GLU A 125 36.52 29.43 0.43
CA GLU A 125 35.12 29.36 0.88
C GLU A 125 34.22 28.79 -0.23
N VAL A 126 34.31 29.30 -1.46
CA VAL A 126 33.58 28.76 -2.61
C VAL A 126 33.84 27.27 -2.81
N ILE A 127 35.12 26.86 -2.74
CA ILE A 127 35.51 25.45 -2.85
C ILE A 127 34.84 24.62 -1.73
N ASN A 128 34.94 25.05 -0.47
CA ASN A 128 34.33 24.35 0.65
C ASN A 128 32.80 24.27 0.53
N ASP A 129 32.15 25.35 0.11
CA ASP A 129 30.71 25.39 -0.13
C ASP A 129 30.26 24.40 -1.21
N THR A 130 31.05 24.26 -2.29
CA THR A 130 30.74 23.26 -3.33
C THR A 130 30.80 21.83 -2.78
N LEU A 131 31.74 21.53 -1.88
CA LEU A 131 31.88 20.22 -1.25
C LEU A 131 30.76 19.96 -0.24
N VAL A 132 30.40 20.95 0.59
CA VAL A 132 29.27 20.87 1.52
C VAL A 132 27.96 20.68 0.77
N SER A 133 27.77 21.37 -0.36
CA SER A 133 26.59 21.20 -1.21
C SER A 133 26.52 19.80 -1.84
N LEU A 134 27.66 19.21 -2.22
CA LEU A 134 27.69 17.84 -2.70
C LEU A 134 27.27 16.83 -1.62
N ASP A 135 27.75 16.98 -0.38
CA ASP A 135 27.36 16.14 0.75
C ASP A 135 25.85 16.24 1.03
N LYS A 136 25.27 17.45 0.92
CA LYS A 136 23.82 17.64 1.01
C LYS A 136 23.05 16.88 -0.07
N ASP A 137 23.54 16.86 -1.31
CA ASP A 137 22.92 16.09 -2.39
C ASP A 137 23.00 14.57 -2.16
N HIS A 138 24.11 14.07 -1.61
CA HIS A 138 24.20 12.65 -1.22
C HIS A 138 23.17 12.30 -0.16
N LYS A 139 23.00 13.15 0.87
CA LYS A 139 21.96 12.98 1.89
C LYS A 139 20.56 13.05 1.33
N GLU A 140 20.31 13.94 0.37
CA GLU A 140 19.03 14.04 -0.32
C GLU A 140 18.72 12.74 -1.08
N PHE A 141 19.71 12.17 -1.77
CA PHE A 141 19.58 10.85 -2.38
C PHE A 141 19.26 9.77 -1.35
N ASP A 142 19.95 9.73 -0.21
CA ASP A 142 19.69 8.75 0.84
C ASP A 142 18.26 8.84 1.41
N ILE A 143 17.77 10.07 1.63
CA ILE A 143 16.40 10.33 2.08
C ILE A 143 15.38 9.83 1.06
N MET A 144 15.59 10.14 -0.23
CA MET A 144 14.67 9.70 -1.29
C MET A 144 14.66 8.17 -1.42
N ILE A 145 15.82 7.52 -1.35
CA ILE A 145 15.91 6.06 -1.34
C ILE A 145 15.20 5.47 -0.11
N ALA A 146 15.36 6.07 1.07
CA ALA A 146 14.65 5.65 2.28
C ALA A 146 13.12 5.77 2.11
N ASN A 147 12.65 6.84 1.48
CA ASN A 147 11.23 7.03 1.19
C ASN A 147 10.68 5.96 0.22
N ILE A 148 11.43 5.59 -0.82
CA ILE A 148 11.05 4.50 -1.73
C ILE A 148 10.99 3.17 -0.97
N ARG A 149 11.97 2.86 -0.11
CA ARG A 149 11.96 1.64 0.72
C ARG A 149 10.78 1.61 1.68
N LYS A 150 10.38 2.76 2.22
CA LYS A 150 9.25 2.90 3.15
C LYS A 150 7.92 2.43 2.54
N CYS A 151 7.73 2.55 1.22
CA CYS A 151 6.55 2.01 0.55
C CYS A 151 6.41 0.50 0.76
N GLY A 152 7.51 -0.26 0.71
CA GLY A 152 7.51 -1.70 0.99
C GLY A 152 7.32 -2.05 2.47
N LEU A 153 7.81 -1.22 3.39
CA LEU A 153 7.58 -1.40 4.82
C LEU A 153 6.11 -1.18 5.19
N ASN A 154 5.44 -0.21 4.56
CA ASN A 154 4.01 0.02 4.74
C ASN A 154 3.18 -1.20 4.31
N LEU A 155 3.57 -1.87 3.21
CA LEU A 155 2.96 -3.11 2.78
C LEU A 155 3.19 -4.24 3.79
N ALA A 156 4.42 -4.42 4.29
CA ALA A 156 4.71 -5.43 5.29
C ALA A 156 3.95 -5.21 6.61
N ALA A 157 3.68 -3.95 6.96
CA ALA A 157 2.92 -3.58 8.15
C ALA A 157 1.39 -3.75 8.01
N SER A 158 0.85 -3.92 6.78
CA SER A 158 -0.59 -4.08 6.58
C SER A 158 -1.12 -5.44 7.05
N ASN A 159 -0.24 -6.39 7.38
CA ASN A 159 -0.57 -7.78 7.72
C ASN A 159 -1.37 -8.54 6.64
N VAL A 160 -1.52 -7.96 5.44
CA VAL A 160 -2.19 -8.61 4.32
C VAL A 160 -1.20 -9.52 3.62
N SER A 161 -1.56 -10.79 3.45
CA SER A 161 -0.76 -11.72 2.66
C SER A 161 -0.85 -11.38 1.18
N VAL A 162 0.26 -10.95 0.59
CA VAL A 162 0.31 -10.42 -0.80
C VAL A 162 1.01 -11.32 -1.82
N THR A 163 1.59 -12.42 -1.35
CA THR A 163 2.29 -13.41 -2.20
C THR A 163 1.63 -14.79 -2.17
N GLU A 164 0.74 -15.02 -1.21
CA GLU A 164 -0.04 -16.24 -1.09
C GLU A 164 -1.42 -15.94 -0.51
N MET A 165 -2.38 -16.83 -0.77
CA MET A 165 -3.73 -16.69 -0.22
C MET A 165 -3.71 -16.74 1.30
N SER A 166 -4.53 -15.91 1.96
CA SER A 166 -4.61 -15.88 3.42
C SER A 166 -4.91 -17.28 3.99
N PRO A 167 -4.05 -17.83 4.89
CA PRO A 167 -4.29 -19.12 5.53
C PRO A 167 -5.63 -19.18 6.28
N ALA A 168 -6.05 -18.05 6.86
CA ALA A 168 -7.35 -17.94 7.52
C ALA A 168 -8.51 -18.14 6.53
N VAL A 169 -8.43 -17.52 5.35
CA VAL A 169 -9.45 -17.67 4.30
C VAL A 169 -9.47 -19.10 3.75
N MET A 170 -8.30 -19.71 3.55
CA MET A 170 -8.21 -21.12 3.14
C MET A 170 -8.88 -22.05 4.17
N GLN A 171 -8.66 -21.81 5.46
CA GLN A 171 -9.25 -22.60 6.54
C GLN A 171 -10.78 -22.50 6.56
N LEU A 172 -11.36 -21.32 6.27
CA LEU A 172 -12.81 -21.17 6.16
C LEU A 172 -13.40 -22.04 5.04
N GLY A 173 -12.74 -22.13 3.89
CA GLY A 173 -13.15 -23.00 2.79
C GLY A 173 -13.11 -24.49 3.18
N LEU A 174 -12.07 -24.91 3.91
CA LEU A 174 -11.97 -26.28 4.44
C LEU A 174 -13.08 -26.58 5.46
N ASN A 175 -13.37 -25.64 6.35
CA ASN A 175 -14.43 -25.80 7.36
C ASN A 175 -15.80 -25.99 6.69
N HIS A 176 -16.10 -25.23 5.63
CA HIS A 176 -17.31 -25.42 4.84
C HIS A 176 -17.36 -26.81 4.19
N ASP A 177 -16.29 -27.25 3.52
CA ASP A 177 -16.24 -28.56 2.87
C ASP A 177 -16.41 -29.71 3.88
N VAL A 178 -15.77 -29.62 5.05
CA VAL A 178 -15.93 -30.58 6.16
C VAL A 178 -17.38 -30.60 6.65
N CYS A 179 -18.00 -29.43 6.83
CA CYS A 179 -19.39 -29.33 7.24
C CYS A 179 -20.33 -30.06 6.26
N ARG A 180 -20.18 -29.82 4.96
CA ARG A 180 -21.01 -30.46 3.91
C ARG A 180 -20.80 -31.96 3.82
N ASN A 181 -19.60 -32.46 4.10
CA ASN A 181 -19.35 -33.90 4.18
C ASN A 181 -20.15 -34.55 5.32
N VAL A 182 -20.33 -33.87 6.45
CA VAL A 182 -21.18 -34.36 7.56
C VAL A 182 -22.66 -34.33 7.16
N SER A 183 -23.09 -33.31 6.40
CA SER A 183 -24.46 -33.20 5.90
C SER A 183 -24.88 -34.40 5.03
N VAL A 184 -23.95 -35.02 4.30
CA VAL A 184 -24.20 -36.25 3.52
C VAL A 184 -24.69 -37.37 4.43
N ALA A 185 -23.94 -37.68 5.49
CA ALA A 185 -24.28 -38.77 6.39
C ALA A 185 -25.62 -38.55 7.10
N LEU A 186 -25.92 -37.31 7.51
CA LEU A 186 -27.19 -36.96 8.14
C LEU A 186 -28.37 -37.06 7.18
N ARG A 187 -28.21 -36.67 5.92
CA ARG A 187 -29.23 -36.85 4.89
C ARG A 187 -29.52 -38.33 4.66
N ASP A 188 -28.49 -39.16 4.58
CA ASP A 188 -28.66 -40.60 4.34
C ASP A 188 -29.33 -41.28 5.54
N ALA A 189 -28.99 -40.86 6.77
CA ALA A 189 -29.67 -41.30 7.99
C ALA A 189 -31.14 -40.87 8.03
N ASN A 190 -31.45 -39.63 7.63
CA ASN A 190 -32.82 -39.14 7.52
C ASN A 190 -33.62 -39.95 6.48
N HIS A 191 -33.04 -40.22 5.31
CA HIS A 191 -33.69 -41.03 4.29
C HIS A 191 -33.95 -42.47 4.77
N SER A 192 -32.98 -43.08 5.46
CA SER A 192 -33.16 -44.41 6.07
C SER A 192 -34.30 -44.42 7.11
N ALA A 193 -34.34 -43.42 8.00
CA ALA A 193 -35.41 -43.29 8.99
C ALA A 193 -36.79 -43.07 8.33
N GLN A 194 -36.83 -42.28 7.25
CA GLN A 194 -38.02 -42.06 6.43
C GLN A 194 -38.53 -43.37 5.82
N VAL A 195 -37.65 -44.11 5.14
CA VAL A 195 -37.99 -45.40 4.51
C VAL A 195 -38.50 -46.41 5.54
N ASN A 196 -37.87 -46.49 6.72
CA ASN A 196 -38.33 -47.39 7.79
C ASN A 196 -39.72 -47.03 8.30
N TYR A 197 -39.98 -45.74 8.55
CA TYR A 197 -41.30 -45.27 9.00
C TYR A 197 -42.38 -45.56 7.94
N TYR A 198 -42.19 -45.15 6.70
CA TYR A 198 -43.18 -45.39 5.65
C TYR A 198 -43.31 -46.88 5.30
N GLY A 199 -42.22 -47.65 5.38
CA GLY A 199 -42.23 -49.10 5.22
C GLY A 199 -43.09 -49.79 6.27
N HIS A 200 -43.00 -49.38 7.53
CA HIS A 200 -43.84 -49.90 8.61
C HIS A 200 -45.32 -49.51 8.43
N MET A 201 -45.58 -48.26 8.02
CA MET A 201 -46.95 -47.79 7.79
C MET A 201 -47.62 -48.46 6.58
N THR A 202 -46.86 -48.78 5.53
CA THR A 202 -47.38 -49.42 4.31
C THR A 202 -47.53 -50.94 4.47
N ASN A 203 -46.64 -51.58 5.22
CA ASN A 203 -46.69 -53.03 5.51
C ASN A 203 -47.23 -53.27 6.92
N ALA A 204 -48.41 -52.73 7.20
CA ALA A 204 -48.98 -52.75 8.53
C ALA A 204 -49.27 -54.16 9.07
N ASN A 205 -49.32 -55.17 8.18
CA ASN A 205 -49.66 -56.57 8.52
C ASN A 205 -50.92 -56.65 9.39
N ILE A 206 -51.91 -55.83 9.07
CA ILE A 206 -53.19 -55.82 9.78
C ILE A 206 -53.83 -57.21 9.60
N PRO A 207 -54.44 -57.80 10.66
CA PRO A 207 -55.08 -59.10 10.55
C PRO A 207 -56.03 -59.17 9.36
N ASP A 208 -55.95 -60.21 8.53
CA ASP A 208 -56.76 -60.34 7.30
C ASP A 208 -58.27 -60.21 7.57
N CYS A 209 -58.70 -60.74 8.73
CA CYS A 209 -60.09 -60.63 9.17
C CYS A 209 -60.55 -59.18 9.34
N ALA A 210 -59.63 -58.25 9.65
CA ALA A 210 -59.90 -56.83 9.85
C ALA A 210 -59.94 -56.04 8.54
N GLN A 211 -59.37 -56.56 7.46
CA GLN A 211 -59.39 -55.89 6.15
C GLN A 211 -60.80 -55.81 5.56
N ASN A 212 -61.69 -56.73 5.96
CA ASN A 212 -63.07 -56.85 5.46
C ASN A 212 -64.12 -56.77 6.58
N PHE A 213 -63.74 -56.33 7.78
CA PHE A 213 -64.67 -56.28 8.92
C PHE A 213 -65.66 -55.12 8.76
N ALA A 214 -66.89 -55.44 8.36
CA ALA A 214 -68.01 -54.50 8.31
C ALA A 214 -68.85 -54.63 9.59
N PRO A 215 -68.71 -53.74 10.59
CA PRO A 215 -69.57 -53.77 11.76
C PRO A 215 -71.02 -53.45 11.36
N GLY A 216 -71.96 -54.35 11.68
CA GLY A 216 -73.38 -53.99 11.75
C GLY A 216 -74.35 -54.57 10.72
N THR A 217 -74.02 -55.63 9.98
CA THR A 217 -75.07 -56.40 9.29
C THR A 217 -75.42 -57.65 10.09
N CYS A 218 -76.55 -57.61 10.80
CA CYS A 218 -77.19 -58.83 11.29
C CYS A 218 -77.61 -59.64 10.05
N PRO A 219 -77.21 -60.91 9.88
CA PRO A 219 -77.63 -61.71 8.73
C PRO A 219 -79.17 -61.75 8.72
N ALA A 220 -79.79 -61.19 7.68
CA ALA A 220 -81.24 -61.08 7.59
C ALA A 220 -81.94 -62.43 7.29
N THR A 221 -81.24 -63.55 7.38
CA THR A 221 -81.75 -64.88 7.01
C THR A 221 -81.21 -65.94 7.95
N GLN A 222 -82.10 -66.81 8.42
CA GLN A 222 -81.90 -67.92 9.36
C GLN A 222 -80.92 -68.98 8.84
N ASP A 223 -79.63 -68.65 8.77
CA ASP A 223 -78.57 -69.65 8.62
C ASP A 223 -78.03 -70.00 10.00
N TYR A 224 -78.16 -71.27 10.40
CA TYR A 224 -77.87 -71.77 11.74
C TYR A 224 -76.36 -71.80 12.09
N SER A 225 -75.50 -71.14 11.29
CA SER A 225 -74.08 -70.88 11.61
C SER A 225 -73.86 -69.58 12.40
N LEU A 226 -74.90 -69.10 13.10
CA LEU A 226 -74.89 -67.83 13.84
C LEU A 226 -73.84 -67.79 14.96
N GLU A 227 -73.57 -68.92 15.62
CA GLU A 227 -72.54 -69.05 16.67
C GLU A 227 -71.13 -68.85 16.09
N ALA A 228 -70.82 -69.52 14.97
CA ALA A 228 -69.54 -69.38 14.29
C ALA A 228 -69.28 -67.94 13.78
N PHE A 229 -70.34 -67.19 13.43
CA PHE A 229 -70.21 -65.78 13.06
C PHE A 229 -69.76 -64.91 14.25
N TYR A 230 -70.37 -65.09 15.43
CA TYR A 230 -69.98 -64.34 16.64
C TYR A 230 -68.58 -64.73 17.12
N ASP A 231 -68.24 -66.02 17.10
CA ASP A 231 -66.91 -66.49 17.49
C ASP A 231 -65.82 -65.95 16.56
N ASN A 232 -66.07 -65.92 15.24
CA ASN A 232 -65.14 -65.34 14.26
C ASN A 232 -64.95 -63.82 14.47
N ALA A 233 -66.01 -63.08 14.81
CA ALA A 233 -65.94 -61.66 15.09
C ALA A 233 -65.13 -61.38 16.38
N ILE A 234 -65.37 -62.15 17.45
CA ILE A 234 -64.63 -62.04 18.72
C ILE A 234 -63.16 -62.41 18.52
N ALA A 235 -62.87 -63.49 17.78
CA ALA A 235 -61.50 -63.90 17.46
C ALA A 235 -60.75 -62.85 16.62
N CYS A 236 -61.45 -62.21 15.67
CA CYS A 236 -60.87 -61.12 14.90
C CYS A 236 -60.56 -59.89 15.77
N ALA A 237 -61.50 -59.49 16.64
CA ALA A 237 -61.28 -58.38 17.57
C ALA A 237 -60.07 -58.63 18.49
N ALA A 238 -59.92 -59.84 19.02
CA ALA A 238 -58.75 -60.23 19.80
C ALA A 238 -57.44 -60.16 19.00
N SER A 239 -57.47 -60.53 17.71
CA SER A 239 -56.31 -60.44 16.82
C SER A 239 -55.92 -58.98 16.53
N VAL A 240 -56.92 -58.10 16.35
CA VAL A 240 -56.69 -56.66 16.18
C VAL A 240 -56.14 -56.03 17.45
N ASP A 241 -56.67 -56.38 18.63
CA ASP A 241 -56.18 -55.89 19.92
C ASP A 241 -54.70 -56.27 20.14
N ALA A 242 -54.35 -57.53 19.89
CA ALA A 242 -52.97 -58.03 19.99
C ALA A 242 -52.01 -57.35 18.99
N TRP A 243 -52.49 -56.95 17.81
CA TRP A 243 -51.71 -56.28 16.79
C TRP A 243 -51.54 -54.77 17.05
N ALA A 244 -52.61 -54.10 17.46
CA ALA A 244 -52.70 -52.64 17.48
C ALA A 244 -51.67 -52.00 18.42
N GLY A 245 -51.46 -52.59 19.61
CA GLY A 245 -50.49 -52.10 20.59
C GLY A 245 -49.05 -52.08 20.04
N PRO A 246 -48.46 -53.23 19.68
CA PRO A 246 -47.11 -53.30 19.11
C PRO A 246 -46.92 -52.48 17.84
N PHE A 247 -47.93 -52.46 16.96
CA PHE A 247 -47.90 -51.66 15.74
C PHE A 247 -47.81 -50.16 16.08
N HIS A 248 -48.65 -49.67 17.00
CA HIS A 248 -48.66 -48.28 17.45
C HIS A 248 -47.34 -47.88 18.12
N THR A 249 -46.78 -48.73 18.98
CA THR A 249 -45.50 -48.48 19.64
C THR A 249 -44.37 -48.34 18.62
N THR A 250 -44.29 -49.26 17.66
CA THR A 250 -43.25 -49.24 16.63
C THR A 250 -43.40 -48.03 15.71
N ALA A 251 -44.62 -47.74 15.26
CA ALA A 251 -44.91 -46.57 14.42
C ALA A 251 -44.52 -45.25 15.11
N THR A 252 -44.84 -45.12 16.39
CA THR A 252 -44.49 -43.93 17.20
C THR A 252 -42.98 -43.78 17.36
N SER A 253 -42.27 -44.89 17.61
CA SER A 253 -40.80 -44.89 17.71
C SER A 253 -40.15 -44.49 16.39
N LEU A 254 -40.55 -45.10 15.28
CA LEU A 254 -40.02 -44.79 13.94
C LEU A 254 -40.32 -43.34 13.54
N ARG A 255 -41.52 -42.82 13.85
CA ARG A 255 -41.86 -41.41 13.63
C ARG A 255 -40.90 -40.49 14.38
N SER A 256 -40.68 -40.74 15.67
CA SER A 256 -39.77 -39.95 16.50
C SER A 256 -38.33 -39.97 15.98
N THR A 257 -37.85 -41.13 15.54
CA THR A 257 -36.53 -41.27 14.91
C THR A 257 -36.42 -40.46 13.61
N HIS A 258 -37.44 -40.53 12.74
CA HIS A 258 -37.48 -39.74 11.51
C HIS A 258 -37.51 -38.23 11.80
N GLU A 259 -38.39 -37.76 12.69
CA GLU A 259 -38.46 -36.34 13.08
C GLU A 259 -37.15 -35.84 13.69
N ALA A 260 -36.45 -36.67 14.47
CA ALA A 260 -35.14 -36.32 15.01
C ALA A 260 -34.05 -36.22 13.92
N ALA A 261 -34.02 -37.17 12.99
CA ALA A 261 -33.09 -37.14 11.86
C ALA A 261 -33.36 -35.96 10.91
N GLU A 262 -34.62 -35.63 10.67
CA GLU A 262 -35.06 -34.47 9.89
C GLU A 262 -34.58 -33.16 10.53
N ARG A 263 -34.79 -32.98 11.84
CA ARG A 263 -34.26 -31.81 12.56
C ARG A 263 -32.74 -31.72 12.48
N ALA A 264 -32.04 -32.85 12.63
CA ALA A 264 -30.59 -32.89 12.58
C ALA A 264 -30.03 -32.48 11.21
N VAL A 265 -30.61 -32.98 10.11
CA VAL A 265 -30.16 -32.61 8.76
C VAL A 265 -30.49 -31.15 8.43
N ILE A 266 -31.67 -30.65 8.82
CA ILE A 266 -32.04 -29.23 8.63
C ILE A 266 -31.06 -28.32 9.38
N ALA A 267 -30.80 -28.60 10.66
CA ALA A 267 -29.86 -27.83 11.47
C ALA A 267 -28.47 -27.83 10.86
N LYS A 268 -28.00 -28.99 10.37
CA LYS A 268 -26.69 -29.08 9.73
C LYS A 268 -26.61 -28.32 8.41
N TYR A 269 -27.68 -28.30 7.61
CA TYR A 269 -27.70 -27.51 6.38
C TYR A 269 -27.58 -26.02 6.68
N GLN A 270 -28.31 -25.52 7.69
CA GLN A 270 -28.21 -24.13 8.13
C GLN A 270 -26.81 -23.77 8.63
N GLU A 271 -26.19 -24.66 9.42
CA GLU A 271 -24.80 -24.49 9.87
C GLU A 271 -23.82 -24.39 8.69
N CYS A 272 -23.93 -25.29 7.71
CA CYS A 272 -23.03 -25.27 6.56
C CYS A 272 -23.31 -24.09 5.61
N ASP A 273 -24.57 -23.65 5.48
CA ASP A 273 -24.93 -22.42 4.76
C ASP A 273 -24.27 -21.18 5.39
N GLN A 274 -24.21 -21.13 6.72
CA GLN A 274 -23.49 -20.07 7.43
C GLN A 274 -21.98 -20.19 7.24
N ALA A 275 -21.40 -21.40 7.32
CA ALA A 275 -19.99 -21.60 7.04
C ALA A 275 -19.61 -21.17 5.61
N GLN A 276 -20.48 -21.41 4.63
CA GLN A 276 -20.31 -20.92 3.26
C GLN A 276 -20.29 -19.39 3.23
N LEU A 277 -21.24 -18.73 3.90
CA LEU A 277 -21.33 -17.28 3.96
C LEU A 277 -20.08 -16.67 4.62
N THR A 278 -19.61 -17.25 5.73
CA THR A 278 -18.38 -16.83 6.40
C THR A 278 -17.16 -16.98 5.49
N TYR A 279 -17.07 -18.07 4.73
CA TYR A 279 -15.98 -18.28 3.78
C TYR A 279 -16.00 -17.25 2.64
N GLU A 280 -17.15 -17.07 1.99
CA GLU A 280 -17.32 -16.09 0.91
C GLU A 280 -17.03 -14.67 1.38
N LEU A 281 -17.53 -14.28 2.56
CA LEU A 281 -17.24 -12.99 3.18
C LEU A 281 -15.75 -12.82 3.48
N GLY A 282 -15.14 -13.80 4.15
CA GLY A 282 -13.72 -13.76 4.49
C GLY A 282 -12.83 -13.64 3.26
N PHE A 283 -13.19 -14.32 2.17
CA PHE A 283 -12.50 -14.16 0.90
C PHE A 283 -12.69 -12.76 0.32
N CYS A 284 -13.92 -12.23 0.30
CA CYS A 284 -14.19 -10.89 -0.23
C CYS A 284 -13.47 -9.80 0.59
N THR A 285 -13.41 -9.91 1.92
CA THR A 285 -12.64 -9.00 2.77
C THR A 285 -11.17 -9.04 2.40
N TYR A 286 -10.58 -10.24 2.33
CA TYR A 286 -9.18 -10.41 1.92
C TYR A 286 -8.90 -9.85 0.52
N ARG A 287 -9.82 -10.04 -0.42
CA ARG A 287 -9.74 -9.48 -1.78
C ARG A 287 -9.66 -7.95 -1.77
N THR A 288 -10.55 -7.29 -1.04
CA THR A 288 -10.53 -5.83 -0.90
C THR A 288 -9.23 -5.36 -0.27
N GLU A 289 -8.84 -5.96 0.87
CA GLU A 289 -7.61 -5.60 1.58
C GLU A 289 -6.36 -5.77 0.71
N LEU A 290 -6.28 -6.85 -0.07
CA LEU A 290 -5.16 -7.10 -0.99
C LEU A 290 -5.11 -6.08 -2.12
N ILE A 291 -6.24 -5.81 -2.78
CA ILE A 291 -6.31 -4.85 -3.89
C ILE A 291 -5.92 -3.45 -3.39
N ASP A 292 -6.45 -3.04 -2.24
CA ASP A 292 -6.17 -1.74 -1.64
C ASP A 292 -4.69 -1.62 -1.23
N ALA A 293 -4.14 -2.65 -0.60
CA ALA A 293 -2.73 -2.67 -0.21
C ALA A 293 -1.79 -2.61 -1.43
N CYS A 294 -2.10 -3.35 -2.51
CA CYS A 294 -1.32 -3.30 -3.74
C CYS A 294 -1.44 -1.95 -4.46
N SER A 295 -2.63 -1.36 -4.50
CA SER A 295 -2.86 -0.03 -5.08
C SER A 295 -2.09 1.05 -4.29
N ALA A 296 -2.13 0.99 -2.96
CA ALA A 296 -1.37 1.90 -2.09
C ALA A 296 0.14 1.77 -2.29
N LEU A 297 0.66 0.54 -2.44
CA LEU A 297 2.05 0.29 -2.78
C LEU A 297 2.43 0.93 -4.11
N ASP A 298 1.63 0.68 -5.15
CA ASP A 298 1.89 1.17 -6.50
C ASP A 298 1.94 2.69 -6.54
N ASN A 299 0.95 3.36 -5.94
CA ASN A 299 0.88 4.81 -5.85
C ASN A 299 2.03 5.40 -5.04
N CYS A 300 2.39 4.79 -3.90
CA CYS A 300 3.52 5.24 -3.08
C CYS A 300 4.84 5.12 -3.86
N TYR A 301 5.07 3.95 -4.46
CA TYR A 301 6.32 3.63 -5.14
C TYR A 301 6.50 4.48 -6.41
N SER A 302 5.47 4.59 -7.25
CA SER A 302 5.54 5.39 -8.48
C SER A 302 5.80 6.86 -8.17
N SER A 303 5.12 7.42 -7.16
CA SER A 303 5.27 8.81 -6.76
C SER A 303 6.66 9.07 -6.17
N ALA A 304 7.16 8.18 -5.31
CA ALA A 304 8.50 8.31 -4.73
C ALA A 304 9.61 8.18 -5.78
N VAL A 305 9.45 7.29 -6.77
CA VAL A 305 10.39 7.16 -7.88
C VAL A 305 10.37 8.38 -8.81
N ASP A 306 9.20 8.94 -9.11
CA ASP A 306 9.08 10.16 -9.91
C ASP A 306 9.80 11.34 -9.24
N VAL A 307 9.60 11.52 -7.92
CA VAL A 307 10.33 12.53 -7.13
C VAL A 307 11.84 12.28 -7.21
N PHE A 308 12.29 11.02 -7.04
CA PHE A 308 13.71 10.69 -7.16
C PHE A 308 14.30 11.05 -8.53
N GLN A 309 13.60 10.75 -9.63
CA GLN A 309 14.12 11.06 -10.97
C GLN A 309 14.20 12.58 -11.22
N LYS A 310 13.17 13.33 -10.84
CA LYS A 310 13.16 14.79 -10.97
C LYS A 310 14.27 15.45 -10.15
N THR A 311 14.43 15.03 -8.90
CA THR A 311 15.50 15.56 -8.03
C THR A 311 16.87 15.15 -8.53
N LYS A 312 17.04 13.92 -9.04
CA LYS A 312 18.29 13.46 -9.66
C LYS A 312 18.71 14.37 -10.82
N GLU A 313 17.79 14.74 -11.71
CA GLU A 313 18.09 15.64 -12.83
C GLU A 313 18.55 17.03 -12.35
N LEU A 314 17.87 17.59 -11.34
CA LEU A 314 18.25 18.88 -10.73
C LEU A 314 19.63 18.81 -10.07
N ILE A 315 19.90 17.75 -9.31
CA ILE A 315 21.20 17.51 -8.66
C ILE A 315 22.32 17.34 -9.69
N LEU A 316 22.10 16.61 -10.78
CA LEU A 316 23.10 16.45 -11.85
C LEU A 316 23.46 17.79 -12.50
N LYS A 317 22.45 18.63 -12.75
CA LYS A 317 22.66 19.99 -13.28
C LYS A 317 23.42 20.86 -12.28
N SER A 318 23.02 20.85 -11.02
CA SER A 318 23.72 21.55 -9.93
C SER A 318 25.17 21.08 -9.78
N ASN A 319 25.42 19.79 -9.89
CA ASN A 319 26.76 19.23 -9.79
C ASN A 319 27.67 19.67 -10.93
N THR A 320 27.12 19.78 -12.14
CA THR A 320 27.84 20.34 -13.31
C THR A 320 28.22 21.80 -13.04
N SER A 321 27.30 22.59 -12.50
CA SER A 321 27.55 23.97 -12.09
C SER A 321 28.65 24.08 -11.02
N ARG A 322 28.66 23.19 -10.03
CA ARG A 322 29.71 23.14 -8.99
C ARG A 322 31.09 22.82 -9.56
N HIS A 323 31.18 21.92 -10.55
CA HIS A 323 32.45 21.62 -11.23
C HIS A 323 33.05 22.87 -11.87
N VAL A 324 32.22 23.66 -12.56
CA VAL A 324 32.66 24.91 -13.19
C VAL A 324 33.16 25.90 -12.13
N ALA A 325 32.38 26.14 -11.08
CA ALA A 325 32.77 27.05 -10.00
C ALA A 325 34.07 26.61 -9.29
N PHE A 326 34.24 25.32 -9.03
CA PHE A 326 35.44 24.77 -8.40
C PHE A 326 36.68 24.92 -9.28
N ILE A 327 36.56 24.65 -10.59
CA ILE A 327 37.66 24.86 -11.54
C ILE A 327 38.02 26.35 -11.60
N ALA A 328 37.03 27.24 -11.71
CA ALA A 328 37.27 28.68 -11.74
C ALA A 328 37.94 29.20 -10.47
N ALA A 329 37.48 28.76 -9.29
CA ALA A 329 38.09 29.14 -8.01
C ALA A 329 39.57 28.69 -7.93
N ARG A 330 39.88 27.48 -8.38
CA ARG A 330 41.27 26.98 -8.46
C ARG A 330 42.12 27.76 -9.46
N GLN A 331 41.55 28.17 -10.59
CA GLN A 331 42.23 29.02 -11.57
C GLN A 331 42.48 30.44 -11.02
N VAL A 332 41.52 31.04 -10.32
CA VAL A 332 41.71 32.31 -9.59
C VAL A 332 42.85 32.20 -8.60
N GLN A 333 42.86 31.16 -7.76
CA GLN A 333 43.96 30.90 -6.82
C GLN A 333 45.31 30.78 -7.54
N CYS A 334 45.35 30.18 -8.74
CA CYS A 334 46.56 30.11 -9.57
C CYS A 334 47.02 31.49 -10.04
N TYR A 335 46.11 32.30 -10.62
CA TYR A 335 46.44 33.65 -11.08
C TYR A 335 46.95 34.54 -9.95
N VAL A 336 46.28 34.50 -8.79
CA VAL A 336 46.70 35.28 -7.62
C VAL A 336 48.10 34.86 -7.15
N ARG A 337 48.42 33.56 -7.14
CA ARG A 337 49.77 33.10 -6.80
C ARG A 337 50.81 33.59 -7.80
N VAL A 338 50.53 33.53 -9.11
CA VAL A 338 51.45 34.04 -10.16
C VAL A 338 51.69 35.54 -9.98
N LEU A 339 50.64 36.31 -9.67
CA LEU A 339 50.73 37.75 -9.36
C LEU A 339 51.56 38.07 -8.11
N GLN A 340 51.76 37.11 -7.22
CA GLN A 340 52.60 37.23 -6.02
C GLN A 340 54.05 36.75 -6.25
N THR A 341 54.41 36.31 -7.46
CA THR A 341 55.78 35.87 -7.77
C THR A 341 56.62 36.96 -8.45
N ASP A 342 57.93 36.86 -8.28
CA ASP A 342 58.89 37.78 -8.91
C ASP A 342 59.02 37.59 -10.44
N ASN A 343 58.42 36.54 -10.99
CA ASN A 343 58.57 36.11 -12.39
C ASN A 343 57.22 36.06 -13.11
N LEU A 344 56.50 37.18 -13.09
CA LEU A 344 55.24 37.36 -13.81
C LEU A 344 55.51 37.34 -15.32
N THR A 345 55.16 36.23 -15.97
CA THR A 345 55.29 36.06 -17.43
C THR A 345 53.97 35.65 -18.04
N MET A 346 53.78 35.95 -19.32
CA MET A 346 52.63 35.48 -20.10
C MET A 346 52.48 33.96 -20.03
N ALA A 347 53.60 33.22 -20.10
CA ALA A 347 53.61 31.77 -20.00
C ALA A 347 53.11 31.26 -18.64
N ALA A 348 53.42 31.95 -17.54
CA ALA A 348 52.94 31.57 -16.20
C ALA A 348 51.42 31.78 -16.06
N ILE A 349 50.86 32.81 -16.69
CA ILE A 349 49.42 33.07 -16.71
C ILE A 349 48.71 32.01 -17.56
N GLU A 350 49.22 31.74 -18.77
CA GLU A 350 48.67 30.70 -19.65
C GLU A 350 48.73 29.32 -19.00
N ALA A 351 49.77 29.02 -18.20
CA ALA A 351 49.82 27.78 -17.44
C ALA A 351 48.64 27.63 -16.46
N CYS A 352 48.13 28.72 -15.90
CA CYS A 352 46.92 28.69 -15.06
C CYS A 352 45.64 28.42 -15.86
N ASP A 353 45.53 28.89 -17.10
CA ASP A 353 44.39 28.58 -17.99
C ASP A 353 44.29 27.07 -18.26
N PHE A 354 45.44 26.44 -18.52
CA PHE A 354 45.53 25.02 -18.87
C PHE A 354 45.81 24.11 -17.67
N THR A 355 45.81 24.66 -16.45
CA THR A 355 46.01 23.85 -15.25
C THR A 355 44.89 22.83 -15.14
N LYS A 356 45.28 21.55 -15.13
CA LYS A 356 44.35 20.45 -14.91
C LYS A 356 43.94 20.44 -13.43
N VAL A 357 42.76 20.99 -13.15
CA VAL A 357 42.18 20.94 -11.81
C VAL A 357 41.64 19.53 -11.55
N ASP A 358 42.04 18.92 -10.44
CA ASP A 358 41.45 17.66 -9.99
C ASP A 358 40.05 17.91 -9.42
N THR A 359 39.03 17.41 -10.13
CA THR A 359 37.63 17.48 -9.70
C THR A 359 37.14 16.20 -9.04
N SER A 360 38.03 15.25 -8.74
CA SER A 360 37.67 14.02 -8.02
C SER A 360 36.90 14.25 -6.71
N PRO A 361 37.14 15.34 -5.94
CA PRO A 361 36.33 15.63 -4.74
C PRO A 361 34.85 15.94 -5.04
N LEU A 362 34.52 16.32 -6.29
CA LEU A 362 33.15 16.63 -6.72
C LEU A 362 32.40 15.44 -7.33
N LYS A 363 32.96 14.23 -7.19
CA LYS A 363 32.34 13.03 -7.72
C LYS A 363 30.98 12.78 -7.06
N LEU A 364 29.92 12.95 -7.84
CA LEU A 364 28.56 12.62 -7.44
C LEU A 364 28.33 11.12 -7.58
N THR A 365 27.88 10.48 -6.50
CA THR A 365 27.42 9.10 -6.53
C THR A 365 25.89 9.09 -6.47
N VAL A 366 25.25 8.58 -7.52
CA VAL A 366 23.80 8.42 -7.57
C VAL A 366 23.46 6.98 -7.17
N PRO A 367 22.67 6.76 -6.10
CA PRO A 367 22.30 5.41 -5.70
C PRO A 367 21.32 4.78 -6.70
N SER A 368 21.29 3.45 -6.71
CA SER A 368 20.28 2.68 -7.46
C SER A 368 18.93 2.73 -6.75
N VAL A 369 17.86 2.93 -7.52
CA VAL A 369 16.48 2.80 -7.04
C VAL A 369 16.22 1.33 -6.67
N PRO A 370 15.79 1.02 -5.43
CA PRO A 370 15.44 -0.34 -5.05
C PRO A 370 14.19 -0.81 -5.82
N GLY A 371 14.14 -2.09 -6.17
CA GLY A 371 12.99 -2.66 -6.89
C GLY A 371 11.70 -2.58 -6.09
N LYS A 372 10.56 -2.46 -6.79
CA LYS A 372 9.24 -2.49 -6.18
C LYS A 372 8.99 -3.89 -5.57
N PRO A 373 8.51 -3.99 -4.32
CA PRO A 373 8.04 -5.24 -3.76
C PRO A 373 6.95 -5.89 -4.63
N ALA A 374 6.89 -7.22 -4.64
CA ALA A 374 5.83 -7.95 -5.32
C ALA A 374 4.49 -7.77 -4.59
N CYS A 375 3.40 -7.68 -5.35
CA CYS A 375 2.04 -7.66 -4.84
C CYS A 375 1.15 -8.38 -5.85
N ASP A 376 0.75 -9.61 -5.54
CA ASP A 376 0.08 -10.50 -6.49
C ASP A 376 -1.45 -10.47 -6.31
N VAL A 377 -2.12 -9.60 -7.05
CA VAL A 377 -3.59 -9.54 -7.07
C VAL A 377 -4.24 -10.72 -7.81
N SER A 378 -3.46 -11.58 -8.48
CA SER A 378 -4.02 -12.77 -9.16
C SER A 378 -4.57 -13.79 -8.17
N LEU A 379 -4.07 -13.77 -6.92
CA LEU A 379 -4.55 -14.58 -5.80
C LEU A 379 -6.05 -14.45 -5.55
N VAL A 380 -6.62 -13.29 -5.89
CA VAL A 380 -8.03 -12.98 -5.65
C VAL A 380 -8.83 -12.84 -6.94
N ALA A 381 -8.23 -13.10 -8.11
CA ALA A 381 -8.89 -12.96 -9.40
C ALA A 381 -10.11 -13.89 -9.54
N GLN A 382 -10.05 -15.08 -8.98
CA GLN A 382 -11.20 -15.98 -8.84
C GLN A 382 -11.88 -15.69 -7.50
N HIS A 383 -13.08 -15.14 -7.54
CA HIS A 383 -13.80 -14.68 -6.35
C HIS A 383 -15.22 -15.23 -6.32
N PRO A 384 -15.90 -15.20 -5.15
CA PRO A 384 -17.27 -15.65 -4.98
C PRO A 384 -18.18 -15.26 -6.14
N CYS A 385 -18.94 -16.27 -6.57
CA CYS A 385 -20.00 -16.24 -7.58
C CYS A 385 -19.53 -16.02 -9.03
N GLY A 386 -18.24 -15.81 -9.25
CA GLY A 386 -17.64 -15.96 -10.57
C GLY A 386 -17.72 -17.42 -11.03
N ALA A 387 -17.84 -17.64 -12.34
CA ALA A 387 -17.95 -18.98 -12.92
C ALA A 387 -16.80 -19.91 -12.48
N ALA A 388 -15.57 -19.40 -12.47
CA ALA A 388 -14.39 -20.16 -12.02
C ALA A 388 -14.47 -20.53 -10.52
N TRP A 389 -14.97 -19.63 -9.68
CA TRP A 389 -15.16 -19.90 -8.25
C TRP A 389 -16.23 -20.97 -8.03
N VAL A 390 -17.39 -20.81 -8.65
CA VAL A 390 -18.50 -21.78 -8.54
C VAL A 390 -18.05 -23.16 -9.04
N ALA A 391 -17.35 -23.20 -10.17
CA ALA A 391 -16.79 -24.44 -10.70
C ALA A 391 -15.87 -25.14 -9.69
N LYS A 392 -14.92 -24.40 -9.12
CA LYS A 392 -13.92 -24.93 -8.18
C LYS A 392 -14.50 -25.28 -6.81
N HIS A 393 -15.38 -24.46 -6.27
CA HIS A 393 -15.81 -24.59 -4.87
C HIS A 393 -17.09 -25.41 -4.71
N TYR A 394 -18.00 -25.38 -5.70
CA TYR A 394 -19.35 -25.94 -5.58
C TYR A 394 -19.73 -26.95 -6.66
N GLN A 395 -18.94 -27.09 -7.73
CA GLN A 395 -19.20 -28.06 -8.82
C GLN A 395 -18.06 -29.06 -9.02
N ASP A 396 -16.97 -28.94 -8.27
CA ASP A 396 -15.84 -29.86 -8.33
C ASP A 396 -16.23 -31.23 -7.75
N SER A 397 -16.49 -32.18 -8.64
CA SER A 397 -16.86 -33.56 -8.29
C SER A 397 -15.76 -34.35 -7.56
N SER A 398 -14.53 -33.83 -7.44
CA SER A 398 -13.53 -34.45 -6.56
C SER A 398 -13.88 -34.25 -5.09
N LYS A 399 -14.72 -33.26 -4.75
CA LYS A 399 -15.25 -33.06 -3.40
C LYS A 399 -16.37 -34.04 -3.14
N TYR A 400 -16.26 -34.79 -2.04
CA TYR A 400 -17.23 -35.83 -1.69
C TYR A 400 -18.67 -35.30 -1.65
N TRP A 401 -18.93 -34.19 -0.93
CA TRP A 401 -20.28 -33.63 -0.84
C TRP A 401 -20.86 -33.20 -2.20
N VAL A 402 -20.03 -32.73 -3.13
CA VAL A 402 -20.47 -32.35 -4.49
C VAL A 402 -20.80 -33.59 -5.31
N ALA A 403 -19.97 -34.63 -5.27
CA ALA A 403 -20.26 -35.92 -5.91
C ALA A 403 -21.57 -36.54 -5.40
N GLN A 404 -21.87 -36.32 -4.11
CA GLN A 404 -23.11 -36.73 -3.46
C GLN A 404 -24.29 -35.79 -3.73
N LYS A 405 -24.14 -34.81 -4.62
CA LYS A 405 -25.18 -33.84 -5.03
C LYS A 405 -25.81 -33.12 -3.83
N MET A 406 -25.01 -32.78 -2.82
CA MET A 406 -25.48 -31.92 -1.73
C MET A 406 -25.70 -30.51 -2.28
N ASN A 407 -26.83 -29.90 -1.93
CA ASN A 407 -27.08 -28.51 -2.24
C ASN A 407 -26.18 -27.61 -1.39
N HIS A 408 -25.84 -26.46 -1.95
CA HIS A 408 -25.16 -25.36 -1.26
C HIS A 408 -26.06 -24.13 -1.28
N ARG A 409 -25.76 -23.15 -0.43
CA ARG A 409 -26.47 -21.87 -0.40
C ARG A 409 -26.22 -21.12 -1.71
N THR A 410 -27.18 -20.30 -2.14
CA THR A 410 -26.92 -19.28 -3.17
C THR A 410 -25.69 -18.46 -2.78
N CYS A 411 -24.74 -18.40 -3.69
CA CYS A 411 -23.48 -17.71 -3.48
C CYS A 411 -23.67 -16.20 -3.26
N MET A 412 -22.88 -15.62 -2.36
CA MET A 412 -22.81 -14.18 -2.11
C MET A 412 -21.65 -13.52 -2.87
N PRO A 413 -21.91 -12.58 -3.80
CA PRO A 413 -20.85 -11.90 -4.54
C PRO A 413 -20.12 -10.89 -3.66
N CYS A 414 -18.88 -10.57 -4.04
CA CYS A 414 -18.14 -9.48 -3.40
C CYS A 414 -18.75 -8.10 -3.74
N LEU A 415 -18.69 -7.17 -2.78
CA LEU A 415 -19.28 -5.83 -2.87
C LEU A 415 -18.71 -4.96 -4.01
N ASP A 416 -17.46 -5.21 -4.43
CA ASP A 416 -16.81 -4.53 -5.55
C ASP A 416 -17.52 -4.76 -6.90
N GLN A 417 -18.51 -5.65 -6.95
CA GLN A 417 -19.36 -5.95 -8.11
C GLN A 417 -20.63 -5.08 -8.20
N GLY A 418 -20.79 -4.05 -7.36
CA GLY A 418 -21.96 -3.15 -7.40
C GLY A 418 -23.24 -3.71 -6.75
N GLY A 419 -23.12 -4.74 -5.91
CA GLY A 419 -24.22 -5.26 -5.10
C GLY A 419 -24.34 -4.56 -3.75
N THR A 420 -25.53 -4.11 -3.37
CA THR A 420 -25.84 -3.70 -1.99
C THR A 420 -26.04 -4.94 -1.12
N LEU A 421 -25.23 -5.14 -0.08
CA LEU A 421 -25.54 -6.12 0.97
C LEU A 421 -26.78 -5.65 1.72
N GLN A 422 -27.79 -6.51 1.84
CA GLN A 422 -28.93 -6.21 2.71
C GLN A 422 -28.54 -6.46 4.17
N ILE A 423 -28.97 -5.57 5.07
CA ILE A 423 -28.61 -5.56 6.51
C ILE A 423 -29.01 -6.87 7.21
N ASP A 424 -30.06 -7.53 6.74
CA ASP A 424 -30.53 -8.85 7.20
C ASP A 424 -29.55 -9.99 6.91
N GLN A 425 -28.62 -9.83 5.96
CA GLN A 425 -27.56 -10.79 5.66
C GLN A 425 -26.31 -10.60 6.57
N ILE A 426 -26.18 -9.46 7.24
CA ILE A 426 -25.01 -9.09 8.05
C ILE A 426 -25.26 -9.31 9.54
N LEU A 427 -26.49 -9.07 10.02
CA LEU A 427 -26.83 -9.14 11.45
C LEU A 427 -26.47 -10.47 12.15
N PRO A 428 -26.76 -11.65 11.56
CA PRO A 428 -26.44 -12.94 12.20
C PRO A 428 -24.93 -13.16 12.36
N ILE A 429 -24.11 -12.51 11.53
CA ILE A 429 -22.66 -12.66 11.49
C ILE A 429 -22.01 -11.89 12.66
N LEU A 430 -22.48 -10.68 12.94
CA LEU A 430 -21.97 -9.85 14.05
C LEU A 430 -22.28 -10.46 15.43
N GLU A 431 -23.39 -11.19 15.56
CA GLU A 431 -23.76 -11.87 16.80
C GLU A 431 -22.96 -13.15 17.03
N SER A 432 -22.61 -13.89 15.98
CA SER A 432 -21.77 -15.11 16.08
C SER A 432 -20.27 -14.84 16.32
N ALA A 433 -19.80 -13.64 16.00
CA ALA A 433 -18.41 -13.22 16.24
C ALA A 433 -18.19 -12.61 17.65
N ARG A 434 -19.24 -12.50 18.47
CA ARG A 434 -19.12 -12.05 19.85
C ARG A 434 -18.57 -13.24 20.68
N PRO A 435 -17.42 -13.12 21.35
CA PRO A 435 -16.94 -14.17 22.24
C PRO A 435 -17.99 -14.43 23.33
N GLU A 436 -18.34 -15.70 23.56
CA GLU A 436 -19.24 -16.10 24.64
C GLU A 436 -18.71 -15.54 25.97
N GLU A 437 -19.41 -14.57 26.54
CA GLU A 437 -19.16 -14.15 27.91
C GLU A 437 -19.48 -15.35 28.82
N ALA A 438 -18.45 -15.93 29.42
CA ALA A 438 -18.59 -16.96 30.44
C ALA A 438 -19.51 -16.43 31.54
N GLY A 439 -20.71 -17.01 31.61
CA GLY A 439 -21.71 -16.68 32.62
C GLY A 439 -21.19 -16.94 34.03
N ASN A 440 -20.87 -15.87 34.75
CA ASN A 440 -20.64 -15.93 36.18
C ASN A 440 -22.00 -15.98 36.89
N SER A 441 -22.51 -17.19 37.13
CA SER A 441 -23.54 -17.43 38.13
C SER A 441 -22.85 -17.47 39.50
N PHE A 442 -23.04 -16.40 40.29
CA PHE A 442 -22.82 -16.45 41.74
C PHE A 442 -24.16 -16.70 42.41
N ALA A 443 -24.20 -17.80 43.17
CA ALA A 443 -25.15 -18.06 44.25
C ALA A 443 -24.75 -17.25 45.50
#